data_AF-A0A9D1RRQ6-F1
#
_entry.id   AF-A0A9D1RRQ6-F1
#
_cell.length_a   1.000
_cell.length_b   1.000
_cell.length_c   1.000
_cell.angle_alpha   90.00
_cell.angle_beta   90.00
_cell.angle_gamma   90.00
#
_symmetry.space_group_name_H-M   'P 1'
#
loop_
_entity.id
_entity.type
_entity.pdbx_description
1 polymer ?
#
loop_
_entity_poly.entity_id
_entity_poly.type
_entity_poly.pdbx_seq_one_letter_code
_entity_poly.pdbx_strand_id
1 'polypeptide(L)'
;MKTSRAIALSASVLLVGGIAAGGVVAELNAQSNIQDTVEDVVASVSPDATTSKIDVRGRPLFLSDQDSVSTAYVDVTENGQDAQWIVQDYKEGVVGLLDVFVPVTVEGDSAQPSPVRNPDGSFTDRGTVNGTEVTYGASLTDGVLTVTADGSPVSSINLPGVESAEKVSPYVSEEGLIVNLQARNLAV
;
A
#
# COMPACT_ATOMS: atom_id res chain seq x y z
N MET A 1 -63.26 8.61 -5.32
CA MET A 1 -62.11 7.68 -5.35
C MET A 1 -60.89 8.38 -5.93
N LYS A 2 -60.06 9.03 -5.11
CA LYS A 2 -58.82 9.75 -5.52
C LYS A 2 -57.71 9.65 -4.45
N THR A 3 -57.62 8.52 -3.75
CA THR A 3 -56.65 8.33 -2.64
C THR A 3 -55.59 7.27 -2.92
N SER A 4 -55.77 6.42 -3.92
CA SER A 4 -54.88 5.27 -4.19
C SER A 4 -53.56 5.63 -4.87
N ARG A 5 -53.45 6.78 -5.56
CA ARG A 5 -52.23 7.16 -6.31
C ARG A 5 -51.15 7.83 -5.45
N ALA A 6 -51.52 8.47 -4.33
CA ALA A 6 -50.57 9.16 -3.44
C ALA A 6 -49.82 8.20 -2.50
N ILE A 7 -50.46 7.09 -2.12
CA ILE A 7 -49.86 6.06 -1.25
C ILE A 7 -48.83 5.22 -2.02
N ALA A 8 -49.11 4.92 -3.30
CA ALA A 8 -48.19 4.18 -4.16
C ALA A 8 -46.88 4.92 -4.44
N LEU A 9 -46.92 6.26 -4.58
CA LEU A 9 -45.72 7.09 -4.79
C LEU A 9 -44.85 7.19 -3.52
N SER A 10 -45.47 7.30 -2.34
CA SER A 10 -44.73 7.38 -1.06
C SER A 10 -44.06 6.06 -0.69
N ALA A 11 -44.70 4.93 -0.97
CA ALA A 11 -44.10 3.61 -0.74
C ALA A 11 -42.90 3.35 -1.67
N SER A 12 -42.96 3.81 -2.93
CA SER A 12 -41.86 3.63 -3.89
C SER A 12 -40.67 4.56 -3.64
N VAL A 13 -40.89 5.80 -3.18
CA VAL A 13 -39.81 6.70 -2.76
C VAL A 13 -39.11 6.22 -1.48
N LEU A 14 -39.86 5.68 -0.51
CA LEU A 14 -39.28 5.09 0.70
C LEU A 14 -38.49 3.80 0.42
N LEU A 15 -38.94 2.98 -0.54
CA LEU A 15 -38.21 1.78 -0.96
C LEU A 15 -36.89 2.14 -1.67
N VAL A 16 -36.91 3.08 -2.61
CA VAL A 16 -35.68 3.50 -3.32
C VAL A 16 -34.72 4.27 -2.40
N GLY A 17 -35.25 5.15 -1.55
CA GLY A 17 -34.45 5.87 -0.55
C GLY A 17 -33.87 4.96 0.54
N GLY A 18 -34.63 3.95 0.98
CA GLY A 18 -34.17 2.95 1.95
C GLY A 18 -33.09 2.02 1.40
N ILE A 19 -33.15 1.66 0.11
CA ILE A 19 -32.10 0.87 -0.56
C ILE A 19 -30.82 1.71 -0.73
N ALA A 20 -30.94 2.99 -1.09
CA ALA A 20 -29.78 3.88 -1.20
C ALA A 20 -29.12 4.17 0.16
N ALA A 21 -29.91 4.47 1.20
CA ALA A 21 -29.40 4.71 2.55
C ALA A 21 -28.86 3.42 3.21
N GLY A 22 -29.56 2.29 3.03
CA GLY A 22 -29.12 0.98 3.53
C GLY A 22 -27.85 0.49 2.83
N GLY A 23 -27.74 0.71 1.52
CA GLY A 23 -26.52 0.40 0.76
C GLY A 23 -25.31 1.22 1.22
N VAL A 24 -25.50 2.52 1.49
CA VAL A 24 -24.41 3.37 2.02
C VAL A 24 -23.97 2.93 3.42
N VAL A 25 -24.91 2.61 4.32
CA VAL A 25 -24.55 2.13 5.67
C VAL A 25 -23.87 0.75 5.61
N ALA A 26 -24.36 -0.16 4.77
CA ALA A 26 -23.73 -1.47 4.58
C ALA A 26 -22.31 -1.34 3.99
N GLU A 27 -22.11 -0.43 3.04
CA GLU A 27 -20.78 -0.15 2.47
C GLU A 27 -19.82 0.44 3.51
N LEU A 28 -20.28 1.38 4.34
CA LEU A 28 -19.45 1.96 5.41
C LEU A 28 -19.04 0.90 6.45
N ASN A 29 -19.96 0.01 6.83
CA ASN A 29 -19.64 -1.08 7.74
C ASN A 29 -18.66 -2.09 7.10
N ALA A 30 -18.88 -2.45 5.83
CA ALA A 30 -17.96 -3.31 5.09
C ALA A 30 -16.57 -2.67 4.94
N GLN A 31 -16.51 -1.35 4.76
CA GLN A 31 -15.26 -0.60 4.72
C GLN A 31 -14.53 -0.64 6.06
N SER A 32 -15.24 -0.46 7.18
CA SER A 32 -14.65 -0.57 8.52
C SER A 32 -14.05 -1.97 8.76
N ASN A 33 -14.82 -3.03 8.47
CA ASN A 33 -14.34 -4.40 8.68
C ASN A 33 -13.10 -4.73 7.84
N ILE A 34 -13.02 -4.22 6.61
CA ILE A 34 -11.85 -4.43 5.75
C ILE A 34 -10.66 -3.60 6.25
N GLN A 35 -10.87 -2.39 6.79
CA GLN A 35 -9.79 -1.65 7.43
C GLN A 35 -9.23 -2.43 8.62
N ASP A 36 -10.07 -2.95 9.51
CA ASP A 36 -9.64 -3.80 10.63
C ASP A 36 -8.83 -5.01 10.11
N THR A 37 -9.30 -5.67 9.05
CA THR A 37 -8.58 -6.79 8.41
C THR A 37 -7.20 -6.38 7.90
N VAL A 38 -7.09 -5.21 7.25
CA VAL A 38 -5.82 -4.69 6.74
C VAL A 38 -4.89 -4.29 7.89
N GLU A 39 -5.42 -3.74 8.98
CA GLU A 39 -4.66 -3.46 10.20
C GLU A 39 -4.13 -4.75 10.83
N ASP A 40 -4.93 -5.80 10.90
CA ASP A 40 -4.51 -7.12 11.39
C ASP A 40 -3.40 -7.71 10.50
N VAL A 41 -3.51 -7.58 9.18
CA VAL A 41 -2.44 -7.98 8.24
C VAL A 41 -1.16 -7.20 8.52
N VAL A 42 -1.24 -5.88 8.68
CA VAL A 42 -0.06 -5.05 8.98
C VAL A 42 0.54 -5.45 10.32
N ALA A 43 -0.27 -5.64 11.36
CA ALA A 43 0.18 -6.05 12.69
C ALA A 43 0.79 -7.46 12.71
N SER A 44 0.35 -8.37 11.84
CA SER A 44 0.95 -9.69 11.70
C SER A 44 2.32 -9.64 11.04
N VAL A 45 2.52 -8.74 10.08
CA VAL A 45 3.80 -8.60 9.37
C VAL A 45 4.76 -7.75 10.21
N SER A 46 4.31 -6.59 10.66
CA SER A 46 5.05 -5.64 11.50
C SER A 46 4.24 -5.29 12.76
N PRO A 47 4.47 -6.00 13.88
CA PRO A 47 3.71 -5.79 15.12
C PRO A 47 3.88 -4.42 15.76
N ASP A 48 5.02 -3.76 15.52
CA ASP A 48 5.34 -2.46 16.09
C ASP A 48 5.00 -1.29 15.15
N ALA A 49 4.51 -1.58 13.94
CA ALA A 49 4.08 -0.56 13.00
C ALA A 49 2.78 0.12 13.41
N THR A 50 2.67 1.40 13.03
CA THR A 50 1.41 2.14 13.11
C THR A 50 0.88 2.41 11.72
N THR A 51 -0.41 2.13 11.51
CA THR A 51 -1.16 2.52 10.31
C THR A 51 -1.70 3.94 10.49
N SER A 52 -1.47 4.81 9.50
CA SER A 52 -1.96 6.20 9.55
C SER A 52 -3.07 6.48 8.55
N LYS A 53 -3.12 5.71 7.45
CA LYS A 53 -4.13 5.83 6.40
C LYS A 53 -4.30 4.50 5.67
N ILE A 54 -5.55 4.11 5.45
CA ILE A 54 -5.92 2.93 4.66
C ILE A 54 -6.91 3.36 3.56
N ASP A 55 -6.53 3.16 2.29
CA ASP A 55 -7.40 3.33 1.12
C ASP A 55 -7.65 1.97 0.47
N VAL A 56 -8.88 1.46 0.65
CA VAL A 56 -9.32 0.18 0.08
C VAL A 56 -9.96 0.43 -1.27
N ARG A 57 -9.48 -0.27 -2.31
CA ARG A 57 -10.03 -0.18 -3.67
C ARG A 57 -10.51 -1.53 -4.16
N GLY A 58 -11.58 -1.51 -4.95
CA GLY A 58 -12.14 -2.72 -5.54
C GLY A 58 -13.62 -2.59 -5.90
N ARG A 59 -14.27 -3.74 -6.03
CA ARG A 59 -15.73 -3.85 -6.20
C ARG A 59 -16.44 -3.32 -4.94
N PRO A 60 -17.73 -2.92 -5.03
CA PRO A 60 -18.50 -2.51 -3.85
C PRO A 60 -18.35 -3.53 -2.73
N LEU A 61 -17.92 -3.08 -1.55
CA LEU A 61 -17.43 -3.93 -0.47
C LEU A 61 -18.56 -4.79 0.13
N PHE A 62 -19.79 -4.29 0.14
CA PHE A 62 -20.97 -5.07 0.55
C PHE A 62 -21.29 -6.27 -0.36
N LEU A 63 -20.65 -6.40 -1.52
CA LEU A 63 -20.78 -7.53 -2.45
C LEU A 63 -19.56 -8.46 -2.48
N SER A 64 -18.49 -8.10 -1.76
CA SER A 64 -17.28 -8.91 -1.67
C SER A 64 -17.44 -10.02 -0.64
N ASP A 65 -16.67 -11.11 -0.77
CA ASP A 65 -16.57 -12.10 0.30
C ASP A 65 -16.12 -11.37 1.57
N GLN A 66 -16.84 -11.60 2.68
CA GLN A 66 -16.40 -11.13 4.00
C GLN A 66 -14.97 -11.61 4.22
N ASP A 67 -14.11 -10.73 4.73
CA ASP A 67 -12.71 -11.00 5.05
C ASP A 67 -11.78 -11.20 3.82
N SER A 68 -12.14 -10.61 2.67
CA SER A 68 -11.25 -10.54 1.50
C SER A 68 -10.88 -9.10 1.14
N VAL A 69 -9.62 -8.89 0.75
CA VAL A 69 -9.11 -7.59 0.28
C VAL A 69 -8.53 -7.74 -1.11
N SER A 70 -9.13 -7.09 -2.11
CA SER A 70 -8.58 -7.10 -3.46
C SER A 70 -7.34 -6.22 -3.58
N THR A 71 -7.43 -4.96 -3.12
CA THR A 71 -6.30 -4.04 -3.06
C THR A 71 -6.53 -3.04 -1.94
N ALA A 72 -5.57 -2.91 -1.03
CA ALA A 72 -5.50 -1.84 -0.05
C ALA A 72 -4.15 -1.14 -0.12
N TYR A 73 -4.18 0.18 -0.09
CA TYR A 73 -3.01 1.04 0.06
C TYR A 73 -2.95 1.49 1.51
N VAL A 74 -1.81 1.27 2.15
CA VAL A 74 -1.63 1.55 3.57
C VAL A 74 -0.40 2.41 3.77
N ASP A 75 -0.56 3.53 4.45
CA ASP A 75 0.58 4.33 4.91
C ASP A 75 0.98 3.83 6.30
N VAL A 76 2.19 3.28 6.40
CA VAL A 76 2.72 2.59 7.57
C VAL A 76 3.95 3.34 8.07
N THR A 77 4.03 3.56 9.38
CA THR A 77 5.24 4.08 10.04
C THR A 77 5.76 3.03 11.01
N GLU A 78 7.03 2.66 10.88
CA GLU A 78 7.72 1.71 11.77
C GLU A 78 9.08 2.31 12.15
N ASN A 79 9.38 2.43 13.45
CA ASN A 79 10.64 3.01 13.94
C ASN A 79 11.00 4.41 13.36
N GLY A 80 9.98 5.21 13.03
CA GLY A 80 10.15 6.52 12.40
C GLY A 80 10.47 6.48 10.91
N GLN A 81 10.44 5.30 10.29
CA GLN A 81 10.48 5.11 8.85
C GLN A 81 9.06 5.02 8.32
N ASP A 82 8.69 5.99 7.48
CA ASP A 82 7.43 5.94 6.73
C ASP A 82 7.61 5.06 5.50
N ALA A 83 6.61 4.25 5.20
CA ALA A 83 6.54 3.39 4.03
C ALA A 83 5.09 3.31 3.54
N GLN A 84 4.92 3.08 2.23
CA GLN A 84 3.61 2.76 1.66
C GLN A 84 3.54 1.28 1.35
N TRP A 85 2.51 0.60 1.83
CA TRP A 85 2.27 -0.80 1.57
C TRP A 85 1.10 -0.95 0.62
N ILE A 86 1.18 -1.93 -0.27
CA ILE A 86 0.06 -2.38 -1.07
C ILE A 86 -0.21 -3.84 -0.74
N VAL A 87 -1.36 -4.09 -0.11
CA VAL A 87 -1.86 -5.44 0.19
C VAL A 87 -2.82 -5.84 -0.93
N GLN A 88 -2.50 -6.91 -1.65
CA GLN A 88 -3.32 -7.41 -2.75
C GLN A 88 -3.73 -8.86 -2.54
N ASP A 89 -4.95 -9.16 -2.99
CA ASP A 89 -5.53 -10.50 -3.01
C ASP A 89 -5.44 -11.22 -1.65
N TYR A 90 -5.75 -10.50 -0.57
CA TYR A 90 -5.87 -11.11 0.75
C TYR A 90 -7.15 -11.95 0.84
N LYS A 91 -7.00 -13.18 1.31
CA LYS A 91 -8.10 -14.07 1.66
C LYS A 91 -7.62 -15.15 2.63
N GLU A 92 -8.41 -15.42 3.68
CA GLU A 92 -8.20 -16.56 4.60
C GLU A 92 -6.77 -16.63 5.20
N GLY A 93 -6.23 -15.49 5.66
CA GLY A 93 -4.89 -15.43 6.27
C GLY A 93 -3.73 -15.49 5.27
N VAL A 94 -4.00 -15.30 3.98
CA VAL A 94 -2.96 -15.29 2.94
C VAL A 94 -3.05 -14.01 2.14
N VAL A 95 -1.95 -13.27 2.07
CA VAL A 95 -1.76 -12.13 1.17
C VAL A 95 -1.16 -12.64 -0.14
N GLY A 96 -1.88 -12.52 -1.26
CA GLY A 96 -1.40 -12.94 -2.56
C GLY A 96 -0.16 -12.17 -3.02
N LEU A 97 -0.15 -10.84 -2.81
CA LEU A 97 0.98 -9.97 -3.09
C LEU A 97 1.04 -8.83 -2.06
N LEU A 98 2.21 -8.67 -1.44
CA LEU A 98 2.56 -7.53 -0.61
C LEU A 98 3.70 -6.77 -1.30
N ASP A 99 3.47 -5.51 -1.67
CA ASP A 99 4.53 -4.57 -2.06
C ASP A 99 4.74 -3.56 -0.93
N VAL A 100 5.98 -3.35 -0.50
CA VAL A 100 6.38 -2.36 0.51
C VAL A 100 7.33 -1.37 -0.12
N PHE A 101 6.89 -0.12 -0.24
CA PHE A 101 7.63 0.98 -0.81
C PHE A 101 8.28 1.81 0.29
N VAL A 102 9.60 1.67 0.41
CA VAL A 102 10.43 2.33 1.42
C VAL A 102 11.15 3.51 0.78
N PRO A 103 10.79 4.77 1.10
CA PRO A 103 11.57 5.94 0.74
C PRO A 103 12.93 5.89 1.44
N VAL A 104 14.00 6.11 0.70
CA VAL A 104 15.38 6.01 1.19
C VAL A 104 16.04 7.38 1.17
N THR A 105 16.57 7.78 2.32
CA THR A 105 17.49 8.92 2.38
C THR A 105 18.92 8.41 2.21
N VAL A 106 19.64 8.97 1.23
CA VAL A 106 21.06 8.70 0.98
C VAL A 106 21.90 9.48 1.98
N GLU A 107 22.71 8.80 2.78
CA GLU A 107 23.52 9.45 3.81
C GLU A 107 24.58 10.37 3.21
N GLY A 108 24.74 11.56 3.79
CA GLY A 108 25.79 12.52 3.38
C GLY A 108 25.44 13.39 2.17
N ASP A 109 24.36 13.08 1.45
CA ASP A 109 23.85 13.92 0.35
C ASP A 109 22.63 14.73 0.79
N SER A 110 22.73 16.05 0.69
CA SER A 110 21.58 16.94 0.95
C SER A 110 20.60 17.04 -0.23
N ALA A 111 20.97 16.47 -1.38
CA ALA A 111 20.18 16.53 -2.61
C ALA A 111 19.58 15.16 -2.91
N GLN A 112 18.25 15.10 -3.06
CA GLN A 112 17.56 13.92 -3.55
C GLN A 112 18.00 13.62 -5.01
N PRO A 113 18.23 12.35 -5.37
CA PRO A 113 18.60 11.99 -6.74
C PRO A 113 17.47 12.34 -7.71
N SER A 114 17.81 12.94 -8.85
CA SER A 114 16.86 13.15 -9.95
C SER A 114 16.77 11.89 -10.81
N PRO A 115 15.58 11.47 -11.27
CA PRO A 115 15.43 10.19 -11.96
C PRO A 115 16.06 10.18 -13.35
N VAL A 116 16.77 9.10 -13.68
CA VAL A 116 17.13 8.76 -15.06
C VAL A 116 16.07 7.78 -15.58
N ARG A 117 15.29 8.22 -16.56
CA ARG A 117 14.14 7.45 -17.09
C ARG A 117 14.53 6.59 -18.28
N ASN A 118 13.80 5.48 -18.46
CA ASN A 118 13.81 4.75 -19.72
C ASN A 118 13.22 5.60 -20.86
N PRO A 119 13.45 5.22 -22.14
CA PRO A 119 12.87 5.93 -23.29
C PRO A 119 11.34 6.00 -23.29
N ASP A 120 10.67 5.06 -22.62
CA ASP A 120 9.20 5.03 -22.45
C ASP A 120 8.71 5.88 -21.27
N GLY A 121 9.62 6.55 -20.54
CA GLY A 121 9.33 7.37 -19.39
C GLY A 121 9.25 6.62 -18.06
N SER A 122 9.39 5.29 -18.04
CA SER A 122 9.39 4.50 -16.80
C SER A 122 10.61 4.81 -15.93
N PHE A 123 10.41 4.72 -14.61
CA PHE A 123 11.48 4.88 -13.62
C PHE A 123 12.48 3.72 -13.69
N THR A 124 13.73 4.00 -13.35
CA THR A 124 14.81 3.02 -13.31
C THR A 124 15.51 3.05 -11.96
N ASP A 125 16.43 2.13 -11.75
CA ASP A 125 17.38 2.10 -10.64
C ASP A 125 18.47 3.17 -10.73
N ARG A 126 18.43 4.07 -11.73
CA ARG A 126 19.45 5.11 -11.95
C ARG A 126 18.93 6.50 -11.64
N GLY A 127 19.80 7.31 -11.03
CA GLY A 127 19.51 8.70 -10.71
C GLY A 127 20.75 9.57 -10.82
N THR A 128 20.53 10.88 -10.91
CA THR A 128 21.59 11.89 -10.97
C THR A 128 21.69 12.61 -9.64
N VAL A 129 22.88 12.59 -9.02
CA VAL A 129 23.21 13.33 -7.80
C VAL A 129 24.30 14.33 -8.15
N ASN A 130 24.07 15.62 -7.89
CA ASN A 130 25.03 16.70 -8.20
C ASN A 130 25.56 16.67 -9.66
N GLY A 131 24.73 16.23 -10.61
CA GLY A 131 25.09 16.12 -12.03
C GLY A 131 25.80 14.83 -12.44
N THR A 132 26.05 13.90 -11.51
CA THR A 132 26.65 12.58 -11.78
C THR A 132 25.58 11.50 -11.74
N GLU A 133 25.52 10.66 -12.78
CA GLU A 133 24.65 9.48 -12.81
C GLU A 133 25.21 8.39 -11.90
N VAL A 134 24.33 7.77 -11.12
CA VAL A 134 24.59 6.71 -10.15
C VAL A 134 23.59 5.59 -10.38
N THR A 135 24.02 4.34 -10.25
CA THR A 135 23.15 3.17 -10.27
C THR A 135 22.93 2.65 -8.85
N TYR A 136 21.67 2.53 -8.45
CA TYR A 136 21.30 2.06 -7.11
C TYR A 136 21.09 0.55 -7.09
N GLY A 137 21.61 -0.09 -6.04
CA GLY A 137 21.31 -1.47 -5.68
C GLY A 137 20.60 -1.51 -4.33
N ALA A 138 19.85 -2.58 -4.07
CA ALA A 138 19.27 -2.80 -2.75
C ALA A 138 19.21 -4.30 -2.43
N SER A 139 19.34 -4.61 -1.14
CA SER A 139 19.25 -5.98 -0.61
C SER A 139 18.63 -5.94 0.77
N LEU A 140 17.85 -6.97 1.10
CA LEU A 140 17.24 -7.15 2.42
C LEU A 140 17.84 -8.39 3.07
N THR A 141 18.33 -8.26 4.29
CA THR A 141 18.88 -9.39 5.07
C THR A 141 18.54 -9.19 6.53
N ASP A 142 17.85 -10.17 7.12
CA ASP A 142 17.46 -10.19 8.54
C ASP A 142 16.76 -8.89 8.97
N GLY A 143 15.79 -8.42 8.15
CA GLY A 143 15.06 -7.17 8.41
C GLY A 143 15.84 -5.88 8.12
N VAL A 144 17.09 -5.97 7.68
CA VAL A 144 17.91 -4.79 7.36
C VAL A 144 17.96 -4.57 5.86
N LEU A 145 17.33 -3.49 5.41
CA LEU A 145 17.43 -3.00 4.03
C LEU A 145 18.74 -2.24 3.87
N THR A 146 19.64 -2.76 3.05
CA THR A 146 20.90 -2.10 2.68
C THR A 146 20.79 -1.59 1.25
N VAL A 147 21.11 -0.32 1.03
CA VAL A 147 21.08 0.34 -0.28
C VAL A 147 22.49 0.75 -0.68
N THR A 148 22.82 0.53 -1.95
CA THR A 148 24.12 0.85 -2.53
C THR A 148 24.00 1.84 -3.67
N ALA A 149 25.03 2.65 -3.86
CA ALA A 149 25.27 3.50 -5.03
C ALA A 149 26.56 3.02 -5.70
N ASP A 150 26.46 2.57 -6.95
CA ASP A 150 27.57 2.00 -7.72
C ASP A 150 28.34 0.91 -6.94
N GLY A 151 27.61 0.11 -6.17
CA GLY A 151 28.14 -0.99 -5.35
C GLY A 151 28.66 -0.58 -3.96
N SER A 152 28.70 0.71 -3.63
CA SER A 152 29.10 1.19 -2.30
C SER A 152 27.87 1.42 -1.41
N PRO A 153 27.83 0.96 -0.14
CA PRO A 153 26.71 1.22 0.76
C PRO A 153 26.51 2.72 1.02
N VAL A 154 25.26 3.17 0.96
CA VAL A 154 24.87 4.59 1.16
C VAL A 154 23.70 4.78 2.12
N SER A 155 22.99 3.71 2.47
CA SER A 155 21.92 3.75 3.48
C SER A 155 21.68 2.36 4.05
N SER A 156 21.27 2.31 5.31
CA SER A 156 20.84 1.10 6.00
C SER A 156 19.62 1.42 6.86
N ILE A 157 18.53 0.70 6.62
CA ILE A 157 17.23 0.93 7.27
C ILE A 157 16.81 -0.37 7.93
N ASN A 158 16.45 -0.29 9.22
CA ASN A 158 15.92 -1.43 9.96
C ASN A 158 14.40 -1.49 9.77
N LEU A 159 13.93 -2.61 9.23
CA LEU A 159 12.54 -2.95 8.95
C LEU A 159 12.22 -4.28 9.64
N PRO A 160 12.12 -4.30 10.98
CA PRO A 160 12.00 -5.55 11.72
C PRO A 160 10.75 -6.36 11.36
N GLY A 161 9.68 -5.72 10.90
CA GLY A 161 8.50 -6.42 10.38
C GLY A 161 8.64 -7.01 8.97
N VAL A 162 9.71 -6.72 8.24
CA VAL A 162 9.91 -7.22 6.88
C VAL A 162 11.24 -7.97 6.82
N GLU A 163 11.25 -9.21 7.33
CA GLU A 163 12.48 -10.00 7.43
C GLU A 163 13.01 -10.51 6.08
N SER A 164 12.11 -10.74 5.12
CA SER A 164 12.46 -11.26 3.80
C SER A 164 11.53 -10.75 2.71
N ALA A 165 12.04 -10.73 1.48
CA ALA A 165 11.30 -10.38 0.28
C ALA A 165 11.76 -11.27 -0.87
N GLU A 166 10.82 -11.69 -1.72
CA GLU A 166 11.12 -12.42 -2.95
C GLU A 166 11.88 -11.53 -3.94
N LYS A 167 11.52 -10.24 -3.99
CA LYS A 167 12.17 -9.26 -4.85
C LYS A 167 12.46 -7.98 -4.08
N VAL A 168 13.65 -7.45 -4.27
CA VAL A 168 14.09 -6.14 -3.75
C VAL A 168 14.50 -5.30 -4.95
N SER A 169 13.78 -4.20 -5.20
CA SER A 169 13.97 -3.39 -6.41
C SER A 169 14.05 -1.91 -6.07
N PRO A 170 15.24 -1.29 -6.17
CA PRO A 170 15.35 0.16 -6.08
C PRO A 170 14.81 0.81 -7.37
N TYR A 171 14.24 1.99 -7.23
CA TYR A 171 13.96 2.89 -8.34
C TYR A 171 14.00 4.33 -7.88
N VAL A 172 14.46 5.22 -8.76
CA VAL A 172 14.50 6.65 -8.51
C VAL A 172 13.27 7.29 -9.15
N SER A 173 12.48 7.96 -8.33
CA SER A 173 11.30 8.71 -8.74
C SER A 173 11.51 10.22 -8.61
N GLU A 174 10.48 11.02 -8.92
CA GLU A 174 10.52 12.46 -8.66
C GLU A 174 10.53 12.78 -7.16
N GLU A 175 10.11 11.84 -6.31
CA GLU A 175 10.12 11.96 -4.85
C GLU A 175 11.46 11.53 -4.24
N GLY A 176 12.37 11.02 -5.07
CA GLY A 176 13.67 10.50 -4.64
C GLY A 176 13.80 8.98 -4.81
N LEU A 177 14.75 8.39 -4.10
CA LEU A 177 15.03 6.96 -4.13
C LEU A 177 14.00 6.19 -3.31
N ILE A 178 13.39 5.19 -3.92
CA ILE A 178 12.43 4.27 -3.27
C ILE A 178 12.89 2.85 -3.52
N VAL A 179 12.75 1.98 -2.52
CA VAL A 179 12.94 0.54 -2.66
C VAL A 179 11.59 -0.14 -2.54
N ASN A 180 11.20 -0.93 -3.54
CA ASN A 180 10.09 -1.87 -3.43
C ASN A 180 10.60 -3.23 -2.92
N LEU A 181 10.04 -3.68 -1.81
CA LEU A 181 10.15 -5.04 -1.30
C LEU A 181 8.87 -5.80 -1.64
N GLN A 182 8.99 -6.88 -2.40
CA GLN A 182 7.85 -7.68 -2.83
C GLN A 182 7.88 -9.06 -2.17
N ALA A 183 6.75 -9.47 -1.61
CA ALA A 183 6.49 -10.83 -1.15
C ALA A 183 5.19 -11.36 -1.78
N ARG A 184 5.13 -12.67 -2.05
CA ARG A 184 3.94 -13.33 -2.63
C ARG A 184 3.52 -14.50 -1.78
N ASN A 185 2.21 -14.75 -1.74
CA ASN A 185 1.59 -15.83 -0.97
C ASN A 185 2.06 -15.82 0.50
N LEU A 186 2.11 -14.63 1.10
CA LEU A 186 2.56 -14.42 2.46
C LEU A 186 1.45 -14.88 3.42
N ALA A 187 1.76 -15.83 4.30
CA ALA A 187 0.85 -16.22 5.37
C ALA A 187 0.95 -15.22 6.52
N VAL A 188 -0.22 -14.79 7.01
CA VAL A 188 -0.41 -13.80 8.08
C VAL A 188 -1.48 -14.29 9.06
#